data_AF-A0A6C0CV15-F1
#
_entry.id   AF-A0A6C0CV15-F1
#
_cell.length_a   1.000
_cell.length_b   1.000
_cell.length_c   1.000
_cell.angle_alpha   90.00
_cell.angle_beta   90.00
_cell.angle_gamma   90.00
#
_symmetry.space_group_name_H-M   'P 1'
#
loop_
_entity.id
_entity.type
_entity.pdbx_description
1 polymer ?
#
loop_
_entity_poly.entity_id
_entity_poly.type
_entity_poly.pdbx_seq_one_letter_code
_entity_poly.pdbx_strand_id
1 'polypeptide(L)'
;MLDYMLSIKYPEKVILEGKGIKNKDFENHISKMTNDEKRDTLELYIGNNRLTGKFSLKEFPNLQSISCQNNIIDELEEPLPVNLTRLCIYNNKLKKLPKLPEKLELLTMMNNEMEVLPELPLSLKYLFIDEKYSESIIRLDFHKFSFQTKKSLAYLLNKPDFKHDLNPSQLEFMSRFKEQQRDIANFKEALCLKKNYNELCAENRNNNIFQNLTKLFVIINVVEFLGDNMNYN
;
A
#
# COMPACT_ATOMS: atom_id res chain seq x y z
N MET A 1 -12.95 -1.22 43.13
CA MET A 1 -12.16 -2.28 42.43
C MET A 1 -13.02 -2.95 41.37
N LEU A 2 -13.53 -2.15 40.41
CA LEU A 2 -14.02 -2.54 39.07
C LEU A 2 -14.41 -1.29 38.24
N ASP A 3 -14.03 -0.09 38.68
CA ASP A 3 -13.83 1.12 37.85
C ASP A 3 -12.75 0.95 36.75
N TYR A 4 -12.18 -0.25 36.61
CA TYR A 4 -11.25 -0.63 35.55
C TYR A 4 -11.95 -1.21 34.30
N MET A 5 -13.29 -1.26 34.25
CA MET A 5 -14.04 -1.82 33.11
C MET A 5 -14.70 -0.77 32.20
N LEU A 6 -14.34 0.52 32.30
CA LEU A 6 -14.99 1.61 31.55
C LEU A 6 -14.12 2.34 30.51
N SER A 7 -12.98 1.80 30.08
CA SER A 7 -12.21 2.45 29.00
C SER A 7 -11.57 1.50 28.00
N ILE A 8 -12.32 0.53 27.49
CA ILE A 8 -12.06 0.10 26.11
C ILE A 8 -12.56 1.26 25.22
N LYS A 9 -11.81 2.37 25.21
CA LYS A 9 -11.98 3.43 24.21
C LYS A 9 -11.62 2.74 22.89
N TYR A 10 -12.65 2.38 22.13
CA TYR A 10 -12.48 1.96 20.75
C TYR A 10 -11.57 3.00 20.06
N PRO A 11 -10.63 2.59 19.20
CA PRO A 11 -9.79 3.54 18.48
C PRO A 11 -10.66 4.59 17.81
N GLU A 12 -10.41 5.86 18.12
CA GLU A 12 -11.34 6.93 17.78
C GLU A 12 -11.25 7.22 16.29
N LYS A 13 -12.37 7.00 15.58
CA LYS A 13 -12.53 7.46 14.21
C LYS A 13 -13.01 8.89 14.25
N VAL A 14 -12.29 9.80 13.61
CA VAL A 14 -12.73 11.19 13.45
C VAL A 14 -13.42 11.32 12.10
N ILE A 15 -14.74 11.60 12.11
CA ILE A 15 -15.56 11.70 10.89
C ILE A 15 -16.04 13.15 10.68
N LEU A 16 -15.46 13.79 9.68
CA LEU A 16 -15.74 15.15 9.24
C LEU A 16 -16.10 15.21 7.74
N GLU A 17 -16.39 14.06 7.12
CA GLU A 17 -16.67 13.95 5.69
C GLU A 17 -17.97 14.66 5.28
N GLY A 18 -17.93 15.34 4.13
CA GLY A 18 -19.11 15.94 3.50
C GLY A 18 -19.68 17.16 4.23
N LYS A 19 -18.96 17.72 5.21
CA LYS A 19 -19.43 18.83 6.05
C LYS A 19 -19.14 20.21 5.46
N GLY A 20 -18.46 20.28 4.32
CA GLY A 20 -18.03 21.54 3.70
C GLY A 20 -17.01 22.32 4.52
N ILE A 21 -16.28 21.67 5.43
CA ILE A 21 -15.34 22.32 6.35
C ILE A 21 -14.12 22.88 5.61
N LYS A 22 -13.59 23.99 6.12
CA LYS A 22 -12.33 24.61 5.68
C LYS A 22 -11.22 24.34 6.71
N ASN A 23 -9.98 24.72 6.39
CA ASN A 23 -8.81 24.53 7.27
C ASN A 23 -9.06 25.05 8.70
N LYS A 24 -9.61 26.26 8.84
CA LYS A 24 -9.93 26.85 10.15
C LYS A 24 -10.94 26.04 10.95
N ASP A 25 -11.95 25.44 10.29
CA ASP A 25 -12.95 24.62 10.97
C ASP A 25 -12.35 23.31 11.46
N PHE A 26 -11.46 22.72 10.66
CA PHE A 26 -10.66 21.57 11.05
C PHE A 26 -9.77 21.91 12.25
N GLU A 27 -8.98 22.99 12.17
CA GLU A 27 -8.13 23.47 13.27
C GLU A 27 -8.92 23.71 14.56
N ASN A 28 -10.12 24.30 14.45
CA ASN A 28 -11.03 24.50 15.58
C ASN A 28 -11.59 23.19 16.15
N HIS A 29 -11.72 22.14 15.35
CA HIS A 29 -12.09 20.81 15.83
C HIS A 29 -10.92 20.18 16.58
N ILE A 30 -9.72 20.22 15.98
CA ILE A 30 -8.50 19.66 16.57
C ILE A 30 -8.12 20.38 17.88
N SER A 31 -8.36 21.69 17.99
CA SER A 31 -8.06 22.45 19.21
C SER A 31 -8.95 22.10 20.41
N LYS A 32 -10.11 21.46 20.16
CA LYS A 32 -11.02 20.97 21.21
C LYS A 32 -10.70 19.54 21.65
N MET A 33 -9.91 18.81 20.86
CA MET A 33 -9.47 17.46 21.20
C MET A 33 -8.35 17.53 22.24
N THR A 34 -8.42 16.64 23.23
CA THR A 34 -7.33 16.38 24.17
C THR A 34 -6.16 15.69 23.46
N ASN A 35 -4.97 15.73 24.08
CA ASN A 35 -3.80 15.03 23.54
C ASN A 35 -4.00 13.51 23.44
N ASP A 36 -4.76 12.92 24.36
CA ASP A 36 -5.06 11.49 24.32
C ASP A 36 -6.00 11.15 23.16
N GLU A 37 -7.06 11.93 22.93
CA GLU A 37 -7.95 11.73 21.77
C GLU A 37 -7.20 11.84 20.44
N LYS A 38 -6.30 12.83 20.32
CA LYS A 38 -5.42 12.98 19.17
C LYS A 38 -4.49 11.77 18.98
N ARG A 39 -3.87 11.30 20.07
CA ARG A 39 -2.97 10.13 20.06
C ARG A 39 -3.71 8.83 19.76
N ASP A 40 -4.96 8.70 20.21
CA ASP A 40 -5.76 7.48 20.10
C ASP A 40 -6.59 7.44 18.79
N THR A 41 -6.59 8.54 18.03
CA THR A 41 -7.21 8.60 16.69
C THR A 41 -6.41 7.78 15.68
N LEU A 42 -7.03 6.71 15.16
CA LEU A 42 -6.40 5.83 14.15
C LEU A 42 -6.95 6.05 12.74
N GLU A 43 -8.17 6.56 12.59
CA GLU A 43 -8.81 6.79 11.31
C GLU A 43 -9.38 8.21 11.21
N LEU A 44 -9.06 8.91 10.11
CA LEU A 44 -9.53 10.26 9.84
C LEU A 44 -10.27 10.33 8.49
N TYR A 45 -11.57 10.63 8.53
CA TYR A 45 -12.43 10.81 7.35
C TYR A 45 -12.77 12.28 7.19
N ILE A 46 -12.08 12.96 6.29
CA ILE A 46 -12.19 14.40 6.01
C ILE A 46 -12.44 14.67 4.52
N GLY A 47 -12.89 13.65 3.77
CA GLY A 47 -13.23 13.78 2.36
C GLY A 47 -14.44 14.70 2.09
N ASN A 48 -14.63 15.09 0.84
CA ASN A 48 -15.80 15.88 0.40
C ASN A 48 -15.93 17.22 1.15
N ASN A 49 -14.83 17.96 1.26
CA ASN A 49 -14.75 19.21 2.00
C ASN A 49 -14.09 20.32 1.15
N ARG A 50 -13.70 21.42 1.79
CA ARG A 50 -13.06 22.58 1.16
C ARG A 50 -11.70 22.88 1.76
N LEU A 51 -10.99 21.84 2.21
CA LEU A 51 -9.62 21.95 2.69
C LEU A 51 -8.72 22.37 1.52
N THR A 52 -7.79 23.29 1.77
CA THR A 52 -6.93 23.84 0.71
C THR A 52 -5.53 24.13 1.22
N GLY A 53 -4.61 24.40 0.29
CA GLY A 53 -3.22 24.67 0.61
C GLY A 53 -2.52 23.45 1.20
N LYS A 54 -1.51 23.75 2.02
CA LYS A 54 -0.75 22.76 2.78
C LYS A 54 -1.58 22.18 3.92
N PHE A 55 -1.64 20.85 4.01
CA PHE A 55 -2.36 20.11 5.04
C PHE A 55 -1.41 19.25 5.90
N SER A 56 -1.53 19.33 7.22
CA SER A 56 -0.65 18.66 8.18
C SER A 56 -1.37 17.58 8.99
N LEU A 57 -0.68 16.46 9.20
CA LEU A 57 -1.15 15.31 9.98
C LEU A 57 -0.40 15.11 11.30
N LYS A 58 0.49 16.04 11.66
CA LYS A 58 1.38 15.92 12.83
C LYS A 58 0.65 15.76 14.16
N GLU A 59 -0.58 16.26 14.24
CA GLU A 59 -1.42 16.18 15.43
C GLU A 59 -1.92 14.75 15.70
N PHE A 60 -1.82 13.83 14.74
CA PHE A 60 -2.28 12.44 14.85
C PHE A 60 -1.11 11.46 14.69
N PRO A 61 -0.24 11.31 15.71
CA PRO A 61 1.01 10.55 15.58
C PRO A 61 0.82 9.05 15.29
N ASN A 62 -0.31 8.47 15.71
CA ASN A 62 -0.62 7.05 15.51
C ASN A 62 -1.61 6.79 14.36
N LEU A 63 -1.90 7.80 13.53
CA LEU A 63 -2.86 7.67 12.45
C LEU A 63 -2.48 6.51 11.52
N GLN A 64 -3.44 5.63 11.24
CA GLN A 64 -3.26 4.46 10.39
C GLN A 64 -3.97 4.61 9.05
N SER A 65 -5.10 5.32 9.03
CA SER A 65 -5.91 5.50 7.82
C SER A 65 -6.41 6.93 7.68
N ILE A 66 -6.31 7.48 6.48
CA ILE A 66 -6.90 8.78 6.15
C ILE A 66 -7.63 8.75 4.81
N SER A 67 -8.81 9.36 4.81
CA SER A 67 -9.60 9.66 3.61
C SER A 67 -9.85 11.16 3.52
N CYS A 68 -9.18 11.82 2.58
CA CYS A 68 -9.29 13.27 2.34
C CYS A 68 -9.56 13.62 0.87
N GLN A 69 -10.21 12.70 0.15
CA GLN A 69 -10.61 12.89 -1.24
C GLN A 69 -11.53 14.09 -1.44
N ASN A 70 -11.67 14.58 -2.67
CA ASN A 70 -12.61 15.65 -3.01
C ASN A 70 -12.41 16.91 -2.13
N ASN A 71 -11.17 17.39 -2.09
CA ASN A 71 -10.77 18.65 -1.45
C ASN A 71 -9.96 19.47 -2.48
N ILE A 72 -9.28 20.53 -2.02
CA ILE A 72 -8.45 21.41 -2.85
C ILE A 72 -7.02 21.51 -2.24
N ILE A 73 -6.55 20.41 -1.62
CA ILE A 73 -5.23 20.33 -0.98
C ILE A 73 -4.17 20.26 -2.07
N ASP A 74 -3.14 21.11 -1.98
CA ASP A 74 -2.04 21.19 -2.96
C ASP A 74 -0.68 20.69 -2.42
N GLU A 75 -0.54 20.57 -1.09
CA GLU A 75 0.65 20.04 -0.43
C GLU A 75 0.28 19.25 0.84
N LEU A 76 0.96 18.12 1.07
CA LEU A 76 0.95 17.42 2.37
C LEU A 76 2.24 17.74 3.12
N GLU A 77 2.12 18.08 4.40
CA GLU A 77 3.27 18.36 5.26
C GLU A 77 4.08 17.09 5.59
N GLU A 78 5.40 17.23 5.58
CA GLU A 78 6.34 16.20 6.03
C GLU A 78 6.67 16.34 7.53
N PRO A 79 6.88 15.22 8.26
CA PRO A 79 6.71 13.83 7.83
C PRO A 79 5.25 13.35 7.92
N LEU A 80 4.89 12.36 7.09
CA LEU A 80 3.63 11.62 7.28
C LEU A 80 3.69 10.74 8.54
N PRO A 81 2.55 10.44 9.19
CA PRO A 81 2.52 9.53 10.34
C PRO A 81 3.15 8.18 10.03
N VAL A 82 4.08 7.73 10.87
CA VAL A 82 4.90 6.53 10.63
C VAL A 82 4.10 5.23 10.60
N ASN A 83 2.91 5.24 11.20
CA ASN A 83 2.00 4.09 11.27
C ASN A 83 0.93 4.08 10.16
N LEU A 84 1.00 5.01 9.21
CA LEU A 84 0.01 5.11 8.15
C LEU A 84 0.08 3.89 7.22
N THR A 85 -1.04 3.17 7.10
CA THR A 85 -1.23 2.02 6.21
C THR A 85 -2.14 2.34 5.03
N ARG A 86 -2.99 3.36 5.13
CA ARG A 86 -3.93 3.76 4.07
C ARG A 86 -3.95 5.28 3.87
N LEU A 87 -3.72 5.72 2.63
CA LEU A 87 -3.75 7.11 2.22
C LEU A 87 -4.69 7.28 1.01
N CYS A 88 -5.86 7.87 1.22
CA CYS A 88 -6.82 8.18 0.17
C CYS A 88 -6.94 9.69 -0.05
N ILE A 89 -6.37 10.19 -1.15
CA ILE A 89 -6.19 11.62 -1.44
C ILE A 89 -6.63 12.00 -2.87
N TYR A 90 -7.40 11.15 -3.55
CA TYR A 90 -7.85 11.42 -4.93
C TYR A 90 -8.74 12.68 -5.04
N ASN A 91 -8.83 13.27 -6.24
CA ASN A 91 -9.56 14.52 -6.48
C ASN A 91 -9.08 15.66 -5.55
N ASN A 92 -7.79 15.99 -5.65
CA ASN A 92 -7.15 17.12 -4.97
C ASN A 92 -6.25 17.88 -5.98
N LYS A 93 -5.29 18.67 -5.49
CA LYS A 93 -4.40 19.52 -6.29
C LYS A 93 -2.92 19.23 -6.05
N LEU A 94 -2.60 18.04 -5.55
CA LEU A 94 -1.24 17.64 -5.19
C LEU A 94 -0.37 17.53 -6.44
N LYS A 95 0.80 18.17 -6.41
CA LYS A 95 1.83 18.07 -7.47
C LYS A 95 2.95 17.10 -7.14
N LYS A 96 3.16 16.85 -5.85
CA LYS A 96 4.13 15.91 -5.29
C LYS A 96 3.55 15.26 -4.04
N LEU A 97 4.09 14.10 -3.67
CA LEU A 97 3.85 13.50 -2.37
C LEU A 97 5.10 13.53 -1.51
N PRO A 98 4.94 13.67 -0.19
CA PRO A 98 6.02 13.50 0.76
C PRO A 98 6.55 12.06 0.75
N LYS A 99 7.69 11.82 1.42
CA LYS A 99 8.19 10.44 1.62
C LYS A 99 7.09 9.57 2.25
N LEU A 100 6.75 8.48 1.55
CA LEU A 100 5.70 7.56 2.00
C LEU A 100 6.20 6.71 3.18
N PRO A 101 5.37 6.48 4.22
CA PRO A 101 5.73 5.61 5.34
C PRO A 101 5.99 4.17 4.89
N GLU A 102 6.96 3.50 5.52
CA GLU A 102 7.36 2.11 5.17
C GLU A 102 6.27 1.06 5.41
N LYS A 103 5.20 1.42 6.14
CA LYS A 103 4.04 0.56 6.41
C LYS A 103 2.86 0.81 5.46
N LEU A 104 2.96 1.76 4.53
CA LEU A 104 1.83 2.13 3.67
C LEU A 104 1.45 0.96 2.75
N GLU A 105 0.19 0.50 2.85
CA GLU A 105 -0.33 -0.63 2.08
C GLU A 105 -1.25 -0.19 0.95
N LEU A 106 -1.93 0.95 1.09
CA LEU A 106 -2.89 1.47 0.12
C LEU A 106 -2.65 2.96 -0.12
N LEU A 107 -2.51 3.32 -1.41
CA LEU A 107 -2.43 4.69 -1.88
C LEU A 107 -3.43 4.94 -3.01
N THR A 108 -4.34 5.90 -2.83
CA THR A 108 -5.17 6.42 -3.92
C THR A 108 -4.90 7.90 -4.13
N MET A 109 -4.54 8.29 -5.35
CA MET A 109 -4.14 9.66 -5.68
C MET A 109 -4.60 10.10 -7.08
N MET A 110 -5.57 9.40 -7.66
CA MET A 110 -6.21 9.75 -8.95
C MET A 110 -6.69 11.20 -8.98
N ASN A 111 -6.75 11.82 -10.17
CA ASN A 111 -7.20 13.20 -10.36
C ASN A 111 -6.51 14.20 -9.41
N ASN A 112 -5.19 14.12 -9.31
CA ASN A 112 -4.32 15.15 -8.74
C ASN A 112 -3.49 15.78 -9.88
N GLU A 113 -2.61 16.73 -9.56
CA GLU A 113 -1.75 17.43 -10.53
C GLU A 113 -0.32 16.88 -10.51
N MET A 114 -0.19 15.57 -10.26
CA MET A 114 1.09 14.89 -10.05
C MET A 114 1.83 14.69 -11.37
N GLU A 115 3.02 15.27 -11.47
CA GLU A 115 3.91 15.07 -12.64
C GLU A 115 4.81 13.84 -12.49
N VAL A 116 5.08 13.43 -11.24
CA VAL A 116 6.03 12.36 -10.91
C VAL A 116 5.43 11.42 -9.87
N LEU A 117 5.61 10.12 -10.06
CA LEU A 117 5.23 9.10 -9.08
C LEU A 117 6.20 9.14 -7.88
N PRO A 118 5.71 9.12 -6.63
CA PRO A 118 6.59 9.07 -5.46
C PRO A 118 7.34 7.74 -5.35
N GLU A 119 8.40 7.71 -4.54
CA GLU A 119 9.00 6.46 -4.09
C GLU A 119 7.97 5.63 -3.31
N LEU A 120 7.71 4.41 -3.79
CA LEU A 120 6.72 3.51 -3.20
C LEU A 120 7.37 2.60 -2.15
N PRO A 121 6.77 2.43 -0.97
CA PRO A 121 7.31 1.54 0.06
C PRO A 121 7.09 0.07 -0.32
N LEU A 122 7.96 -0.82 0.19
CA LEU A 122 7.89 -2.26 -0.08
C LEU A 122 6.58 -2.92 0.40
N SER A 123 5.93 -2.30 1.38
CA SER A 123 4.64 -2.70 1.95
C SER A 123 3.45 -2.42 1.04
N LEU A 124 3.59 -1.61 -0.03
CA LEU A 124 2.46 -1.14 -0.81
C LEU A 124 1.79 -2.30 -1.58
N LYS A 125 0.52 -2.55 -1.25
CA LYS A 125 -0.32 -3.61 -1.81
C LYS A 125 -1.24 -3.07 -2.90
N TYR A 126 -1.73 -1.84 -2.75
CA TYR A 126 -2.72 -1.22 -3.63
C TYR A 126 -2.29 0.21 -4.01
N LEU A 127 -2.25 0.49 -5.32
CA LEU A 127 -1.97 1.81 -5.87
C LEU A 127 -3.03 2.16 -6.90
N PHE A 128 -3.72 3.27 -6.71
CA PHE A 128 -4.69 3.82 -7.64
C PHE A 128 -4.23 5.21 -8.06
N ILE A 129 -3.80 5.31 -9.32
CA ILE A 129 -3.34 6.53 -9.98
C ILE A 129 -4.19 6.77 -11.24
N ASP A 130 -4.21 8.01 -11.70
CA ASP A 130 -5.21 8.66 -12.56
C ASP A 130 -5.71 7.88 -13.81
N GLU A 131 -6.96 8.17 -14.22
CA GLU A 131 -7.59 7.73 -15.48
C GLU A 131 -7.68 8.87 -16.54
N LYS A 132 -7.27 10.11 -16.21
CA LYS A 132 -7.69 11.31 -16.97
C LYS A 132 -6.65 12.00 -17.87
N TYR A 133 -5.41 11.53 -17.99
CA TYR A 133 -4.43 12.07 -18.96
C TYR A 133 -3.79 10.96 -19.80
N SER A 134 -4.11 10.95 -21.09
CA SER A 134 -3.68 9.96 -22.08
C SER A 134 -2.20 10.04 -22.52
N GLU A 135 -1.30 10.73 -21.81
CA GLU A 135 0.10 10.87 -22.25
C GLU A 135 1.18 10.84 -21.14
N SER A 136 0.83 10.57 -19.88
CA SER A 136 1.83 10.53 -18.80
C SER A 136 2.36 9.12 -18.54
N ILE A 137 3.55 8.84 -19.10
CA ILE A 137 4.26 7.55 -19.05
C ILE A 137 4.54 7.10 -17.61
N ILE A 138 4.02 5.95 -17.18
CA ILE A 138 4.35 5.29 -15.91
C ILE A 138 5.71 4.57 -16.03
N ARG A 139 6.79 5.22 -15.59
CA ARG A 139 8.10 4.57 -15.42
C ARG A 139 8.16 3.76 -14.12
N LEU A 140 7.71 2.51 -14.18
CA LEU A 140 7.90 1.51 -13.12
C LEU A 140 9.28 0.85 -13.25
N ASP A 141 10.14 0.99 -12.23
CA ASP A 141 11.38 0.21 -12.10
C ASP A 141 11.10 -1.12 -11.38
N PHE A 142 10.88 -2.16 -12.19
CA PHE A 142 10.50 -3.50 -11.72
C PHE A 142 11.56 -4.20 -10.88
N HIS A 143 12.83 -3.78 -10.95
CA HIS A 143 13.89 -4.38 -10.15
C HIS A 143 13.79 -3.99 -8.67
N LYS A 144 13.13 -2.86 -8.36
CA LYS A 144 12.91 -2.38 -6.98
C LYS A 144 11.59 -2.84 -6.36
N PHE A 145 10.72 -3.49 -7.14
CA PHE A 145 9.45 -3.96 -6.62
C PHE A 145 9.63 -5.19 -5.73
N SER A 146 8.98 -5.15 -4.57
CA SER A 146 8.81 -6.33 -3.73
C SER A 146 8.05 -7.40 -4.53
N PHE A 147 8.21 -8.65 -4.11
CA PHE A 147 7.46 -9.76 -4.68
C PHE A 147 5.94 -9.50 -4.65
N GLN A 148 5.46 -8.90 -3.54
CA GLN A 148 4.05 -8.59 -3.36
C GLN A 148 3.59 -7.45 -4.29
N THR A 149 4.40 -6.42 -4.49
CA THR A 149 4.12 -5.35 -5.45
C THR A 149 4.06 -5.89 -6.89
N LYS A 150 4.98 -6.79 -7.26
CA LYS A 150 4.94 -7.49 -8.55
C LYS A 150 3.66 -8.34 -8.68
N LYS A 151 3.25 -9.05 -7.63
CA LYS A 151 1.99 -9.82 -7.62
C LYS A 151 0.76 -8.94 -7.79
N SER A 152 0.67 -7.82 -7.06
CA SER A 152 -0.41 -6.84 -7.21
C SER A 152 -0.48 -6.27 -8.62
N LEU A 153 0.68 -5.91 -9.18
CA LEU A 153 0.76 -5.40 -10.55
C LEU A 153 0.42 -6.46 -11.60
N ALA A 154 0.85 -7.71 -11.41
CA ALA A 154 0.49 -8.83 -12.29
C ALA A 154 -1.02 -9.07 -12.35
N TYR A 155 -1.71 -8.91 -11.21
CA TYR A 155 -3.16 -9.00 -11.12
C TYR A 155 -3.85 -7.84 -11.88
N LEU A 156 -3.39 -6.60 -11.70
CA LEU A 156 -3.96 -5.43 -12.40
C LEU A 156 -3.82 -5.56 -13.92
N LEU A 157 -2.66 -6.02 -14.40
CA LEU A 157 -2.40 -6.26 -15.83
C LEU A 157 -3.26 -7.35 -16.48
N ASN A 158 -4.02 -8.15 -15.71
CA ASN A 158 -4.96 -9.14 -16.27
C ASN A 158 -6.38 -8.59 -16.45
N LYS A 159 -6.67 -7.35 -16.01
CA LYS A 159 -8.00 -6.77 -16.15
C LYS A 159 -8.17 -6.15 -17.55
N PRO A 160 -9.25 -6.47 -18.29
CA PRO A 160 -9.42 -6.04 -19.69
C PRO A 160 -9.49 -4.52 -19.85
N ASP A 161 -9.97 -3.79 -18.83
CA ASP A 161 -10.11 -2.34 -18.86
C ASP A 161 -8.94 -1.59 -18.19
N PHE A 162 -7.90 -2.30 -17.73
CA PHE A 162 -6.75 -1.67 -17.07
C PHE A 162 -5.80 -1.06 -18.11
N LYS A 163 -5.88 0.26 -18.24
CA LYS A 163 -5.01 1.02 -19.14
C LYS A 163 -3.63 1.20 -18.52
N HIS A 164 -2.60 0.89 -19.31
CA HIS A 164 -1.20 1.06 -18.94
C HIS A 164 -0.39 1.45 -20.17
N ASP A 165 0.79 2.01 -19.95
CA ASP A 165 1.77 2.38 -20.98
C ASP A 165 3.07 1.57 -20.84
N LEU A 166 3.03 0.47 -20.08
CA LEU A 166 4.17 -0.42 -19.90
C LEU A 166 4.78 -0.77 -21.26
N ASN A 167 6.08 -0.53 -21.39
CA ASN A 167 6.80 -0.86 -22.60
C ASN A 167 6.92 -2.40 -22.76
N PRO A 168 7.25 -2.90 -23.96
CA PRO A 168 7.34 -4.33 -24.22
C PRO A 168 8.26 -5.09 -23.27
N SER A 169 9.39 -4.51 -22.87
CA SER A 169 10.34 -5.13 -21.94
C SER A 169 9.77 -5.25 -20.51
N GLN A 170 8.98 -4.27 -20.08
CA GLN A 170 8.28 -4.27 -18.78
C GLN A 170 7.14 -5.30 -18.76
N LEU A 171 6.38 -5.40 -19.87
CA LEU A 171 5.37 -6.44 -20.04
C LEU A 171 5.99 -7.83 -20.08
N GLU A 172 7.12 -7.99 -20.77
CA GLU A 172 7.88 -9.23 -20.81
C GLU A 172 8.38 -9.63 -19.41
N PHE A 173 8.94 -8.67 -18.65
CA PHE A 173 9.33 -8.91 -17.26
C PHE A 173 8.13 -9.41 -16.44
N MET A 174 6.97 -8.76 -16.56
CA MET A 174 5.75 -9.16 -15.85
C MET A 174 5.20 -10.51 -16.31
N SER A 175 5.35 -10.86 -17.59
CA SER A 175 5.00 -12.19 -18.12
C SER A 175 5.90 -13.26 -17.51
N ARG A 176 7.22 -13.04 -17.51
CA ARG A 176 8.19 -13.94 -16.87
C ARG A 176 7.94 -14.08 -15.38
N PHE A 177 7.56 -13.00 -14.69
CA PHE A 177 7.16 -13.07 -13.29
C PHE A 177 5.89 -13.92 -13.09
N LYS A 178 4.87 -13.77 -13.96
CA LYS A 178 3.65 -14.61 -13.93
C LYS A 178 3.96 -16.08 -14.20
N GLU A 179 4.85 -16.38 -15.13
CA GLU A 179 5.33 -17.74 -15.40
C GLU A 179 6.04 -18.31 -14.18
N GLN A 180 6.95 -17.55 -13.56
CA GLN A 180 7.60 -17.96 -12.30
C GLN A 180 6.57 -18.25 -11.20
N GLN A 181 5.54 -17.41 -11.03
CA GLN A 181 4.45 -17.68 -10.07
C GLN A 181 3.75 -19.00 -10.36
N ARG A 182 3.42 -19.26 -11.63
CA ARG A 182 2.75 -20.48 -12.05
C ARG A 182 3.62 -21.70 -11.83
N ASP A 183 4.91 -21.62 -12.16
CA ASP A 183 5.86 -22.70 -11.97
C ASP A 183 6.06 -23.02 -10.49
N ILE A 184 6.13 -21.98 -9.65
CA ILE A 184 6.19 -22.14 -8.19
C ILE A 184 4.89 -22.76 -7.66
N ALA A 185 3.71 -22.36 -8.16
CA ALA A 185 2.44 -22.94 -7.75
C ALA A 185 2.30 -24.41 -8.16
N ASN A 186 2.65 -24.74 -9.41
CA ASN A 186 2.69 -26.12 -9.91
C ASN A 186 3.69 -26.97 -9.11
N PHE A 187 4.84 -26.38 -8.75
CA PHE A 187 5.83 -27.04 -7.90
C PHE A 187 5.27 -27.28 -6.49
N LYS A 188 4.59 -26.29 -5.89
CA LYS A 188 3.87 -26.45 -4.61
C LYS A 188 2.86 -27.58 -4.68
N GLU A 189 2.06 -27.66 -5.74
CA GLU A 189 1.07 -28.71 -5.94
C GLU A 189 1.72 -30.10 -6.11
N ALA A 190 2.78 -30.19 -6.92
CA ALA A 190 3.55 -31.41 -7.09
C ALA A 190 4.17 -31.90 -5.76
N LEU A 191 4.63 -30.98 -4.92
CA LEU A 191 5.09 -31.28 -3.57
C LEU A 191 3.96 -31.76 -2.65
N CYS A 192 2.75 -31.21 -2.77
CA CYS A 192 1.60 -31.68 -2.00
C CYS A 192 1.10 -33.07 -2.42
N LEU A 193 1.23 -33.41 -3.72
CA LEU A 193 0.83 -34.72 -4.27
C LEU A 193 1.85 -35.82 -3.94
N LYS A 194 3.15 -35.48 -3.89
CA LYS A 194 4.21 -36.40 -3.46
C LYS A 194 4.39 -36.29 -1.94
N LYS A 195 3.89 -37.27 -1.19
CA LYS A 195 3.95 -37.32 0.29
C LYS A 195 5.37 -37.22 0.91
N ASN A 196 6.45 -37.28 0.12
CA ASN A 196 7.83 -37.21 0.61
C ASN A 196 8.71 -36.24 -0.19
N TYR A 197 8.93 -35.03 0.36
CA TYR A 197 9.78 -33.97 -0.22
C TYR A 197 11.22 -34.45 -0.48
N ASN A 198 11.77 -35.27 0.41
CA ASN A 198 13.15 -35.73 0.33
C ASN A 198 13.40 -36.67 -0.86
N GLU A 199 12.41 -37.51 -1.19
CA GLU A 199 12.45 -38.38 -2.37
C GLU A 199 12.38 -37.57 -3.66
N LEU A 200 11.51 -36.56 -3.72
CA LEU A 200 11.39 -35.71 -4.91
C LEU A 200 12.67 -34.91 -5.17
N CYS A 201 13.30 -34.39 -4.10
CA CYS A 201 14.60 -33.75 -4.18
C CYS A 201 15.69 -34.72 -4.63
N ALA A 202 15.65 -35.99 -4.21
CA ALA A 202 16.60 -37.03 -4.62
C ALA A 202 16.46 -37.40 -6.10
N GLU A 203 15.22 -37.59 -6.59
CA GLU A 203 14.91 -37.90 -7.98
C GLU A 203 15.34 -36.79 -8.94
N ASN A 204 15.30 -35.53 -8.49
CA ASN A 204 15.54 -34.36 -9.33
C ASN A 204 16.87 -33.63 -9.00
N ARG A 205 17.81 -34.30 -8.33
CA ARG A 205 19.08 -33.67 -7.88
C ARG A 205 19.89 -33.02 -8.99
N ASN A 206 19.79 -33.48 -10.23
CA ASN A 206 20.54 -32.92 -11.36
C ASN A 206 19.67 -32.04 -12.28
N ASN A 207 18.41 -31.81 -11.92
CA ASN A 207 17.52 -30.96 -12.69
C ASN A 207 17.68 -29.51 -12.23
N ASN A 208 18.37 -28.70 -13.02
CA ASN A 208 18.62 -27.29 -12.72
C ASN A 208 17.33 -26.47 -12.57
N ILE A 209 16.25 -26.82 -13.28
CA ILE A 209 14.95 -26.16 -13.13
C ILE A 209 14.37 -26.49 -11.75
N PHE A 210 14.41 -27.77 -11.34
CA PHE A 210 13.96 -28.20 -10.02
C PHE A 210 14.77 -27.54 -8.89
N GLN A 211 16.10 -27.47 -9.02
CA GLN A 211 16.95 -26.80 -8.04
C GLN A 211 16.66 -25.29 -7.94
N ASN A 212 16.44 -24.62 -9.07
CA ASN A 212 16.11 -23.21 -9.10
C ASN A 212 14.71 -22.94 -8.52
N LEU A 213 13.72 -23.78 -8.83
CA LEU A 213 12.38 -23.70 -8.23
C LEU A 213 12.40 -23.98 -6.73
N THR A 214 13.26 -24.88 -6.26
CA THR A 214 13.45 -25.15 -4.83
C THR A 214 14.05 -23.94 -4.12
N LYS A 215 15.08 -23.31 -4.71
CA LYS A 215 15.66 -22.06 -4.17
C LYS A 215 14.66 -20.92 -4.16
N LEU A 216 13.89 -20.73 -5.25
CA LEU A 216 12.83 -19.74 -5.32
C LEU A 216 11.70 -20.02 -4.31
N PHE A 217 11.30 -21.28 -4.15
CA PHE A 217 10.30 -21.71 -3.15
C PHE A 217 10.78 -21.44 -1.73
N VAL A 218 12.04 -21.72 -1.40
CA VAL A 218 12.63 -21.40 -0.08
C VAL A 218 12.71 -19.89 0.13
N ILE A 219 13.16 -19.11 -0.85
CA ILE A 219 13.22 -17.64 -0.76
C ILE A 219 11.81 -17.06 -0.56
N ILE A 220 10.81 -17.54 -1.29
CA ILE A 220 9.43 -17.07 -1.18
C ILE A 220 8.81 -17.46 0.17
N ASN A 221 8.99 -18.71 0.63
CA ASN A 221 8.47 -19.11 1.93
C ASN A 221 9.22 -18.43 3.08
N VAL A 222 10.51 -18.13 2.94
CA VAL A 222 11.26 -17.34 3.94
C VAL A 222 10.78 -15.89 3.93
N VAL A 223 10.40 -15.31 2.78
CA VAL A 223 9.81 -13.96 2.71
C VAL A 223 8.36 -13.94 3.21
N GLU A 224 7.55 -14.98 2.95
CA GLU A 224 6.20 -15.15 3.51
C GLU A 224 6.27 -15.39 5.03
N PHE A 225 7.21 -16.24 5.50
CA PHE A 225 7.41 -16.57 6.92
C PHE A 225 8.10 -15.46 7.73
N LEU A 226 9.00 -14.67 7.14
CA LEU A 226 9.57 -13.47 7.78
C LEU A 226 8.63 -12.26 7.68
N GLY A 227 7.76 -12.21 6.67
CA GLY A 227 6.64 -11.27 6.62
C GLY A 227 5.60 -11.51 7.71
N ASP A 228 5.35 -12.78 8.05
CA ASP A 228 4.44 -13.17 9.14
C ASP A 228 5.11 -13.15 10.54
N ASN A 229 6.42 -13.36 10.66
CA ASN A 229 7.14 -13.35 11.95
C ASN A 229 7.83 -12.03 12.33
N MET A 230 7.76 -10.98 11.51
CA MET A 230 8.09 -9.61 11.93
C MET A 230 6.88 -8.88 12.54
N ASN A 231 5.81 -9.62 12.90
CA ASN A 231 4.62 -9.14 13.63
C ASN A 231 4.67 -9.36 15.15
N TYR A 232 5.82 -9.74 15.73
CA TYR A 232 5.98 -9.80 17.19
C TYR A 232 7.35 -9.26 17.63
N ASN A 233 7.35 -8.01 18.08
CA ASN A 233 8.04 -7.59 19.30
C ASN A 233 7.10 -6.63 20.03
#